data_AF-A0A7J9UWB7-F1
#
_entry.id   AF-A0A7J9UWB7-F1
#
_cell.length_a   1.000
_cell.length_b   1.000
_cell.length_c   1.000
_cell.angle_alpha   90.00
_cell.angle_beta   90.00
_cell.angle_gamma   90.00
#
_symmetry.space_group_name_H-M   'P 1'
#
loop_
_entity.id
_entity.type
_entity.pdbx_description
1 polymer ?
#
loop_
_entity_poly.entity_id
_entity_poly.type
_entity_poly.pdbx_seq_one_letter_code
_entity_poly.pdbx_strand_id
1 'polypeptide(L)'
;MTGLQAAWSRWAVCYVDADPPLGGLPDDRAAACEALQDHRYDNTLPTDPWAPIADAAQREGVSYLALGLAVVLVAVTVRDRRLVRAVGAAVGVMWLALAVPTLRSGLAGEPVGSDLPAGVAPLAFVMPFITLTLAAFAAARGTRDGRLEGLFWVTMTAAQPLPEFFVTQMLWSSYDSSPLAGFVRCVAVVGAGLAVAATLLPASRRPALVRRRAHG
;
A
#
# COMPACT_ATOMS: atom_id res chain seq x y z
N MET A 1 0.36 9.57 4.98
CA MET A 1 -0.53 10.71 4.61
C MET A 1 -0.34 11.11 3.14
N THR A 2 0.87 11.09 2.59
CA THR A 2 1.13 11.47 1.19
C THR A 2 0.40 10.60 0.16
N GLY A 3 0.29 9.29 0.34
CA GLY A 3 -0.51 8.44 -0.57
C GLY A 3 -2.02 8.79 -0.57
N LEU A 4 -2.59 9.07 0.60
CA LEU A 4 -3.98 9.56 0.71
C LEU A 4 -4.16 10.90 -0.03
N GLN A 5 -3.18 11.79 0.13
CA GLN A 5 -3.17 13.09 -0.55
C GLN A 5 -3.03 12.95 -2.07
N ALA A 6 -2.30 11.95 -2.55
CA ALA A 6 -2.15 11.64 -3.97
C ALA A 6 -3.47 11.10 -4.58
N ALA A 7 -4.18 10.23 -3.85
CA ALA A 7 -5.52 9.82 -4.24
C ALA A 7 -6.48 11.02 -4.22
N TRP A 8 -6.44 11.83 -3.14
CA TRP A 8 -7.33 12.98 -3.00
C TRP A 8 -7.18 14.02 -4.11
N SER A 9 -5.96 14.29 -4.59
CA SER A 9 -5.73 15.23 -5.71
C SER A 9 -6.46 14.86 -7.00
N ARG A 10 -6.78 13.57 -7.19
CA ARG A 10 -7.55 13.09 -8.34
C ARG A 10 -9.05 13.02 -8.01
N TRP A 11 -9.39 12.46 -6.87
CA TRP A 11 -10.76 12.03 -6.59
C TRP A 11 -11.63 13.06 -5.87
N ALA A 12 -11.07 14.20 -5.45
CA ALA A 12 -11.84 15.24 -4.76
C ALA A 12 -13.10 15.65 -5.55
N VAL A 13 -13.01 15.82 -6.88
CA VAL A 13 -14.16 16.19 -7.74
C VAL A 13 -15.30 15.17 -7.70
N CYS A 14 -15.02 13.89 -7.41
CA CYS A 14 -16.06 12.87 -7.28
C CYS A 14 -16.84 12.99 -5.96
N TYR A 15 -16.21 13.48 -4.89
CA TYR A 15 -16.77 13.41 -3.53
C TYR A 15 -17.19 14.75 -2.94
N VAL A 16 -16.51 15.83 -3.32
CA VAL A 16 -16.80 17.19 -2.86
C VAL A 16 -16.98 18.12 -4.05
N ASP A 17 -17.67 19.24 -3.82
CA ASP A 17 -17.81 20.29 -4.83
C ASP A 17 -16.49 21.09 -4.84
N ALA A 18 -15.55 20.63 -5.66
CA ALA A 18 -14.20 21.17 -5.78
C ALA A 18 -13.89 21.43 -7.24
N ASP A 19 -13.14 22.51 -7.49
CA ASP A 19 -12.66 22.82 -8.84
C ASP A 19 -11.87 21.64 -9.42
N PRO A 20 -12.08 21.29 -10.69
CA PRO A 20 -11.37 20.18 -11.31
C PRO A 20 -9.85 20.43 -11.26
N PRO A 21 -9.04 19.42 -10.90
CA PRO A 21 -7.60 19.59 -10.76
C PRO A 21 -6.88 19.80 -12.11
N LEU A 22 -7.61 19.73 -13.22
CA LEU A 22 -7.15 19.89 -14.59
C LEU A 22 -8.14 20.77 -15.37
N GLY A 23 -7.61 21.68 -16.18
CA GLY A 23 -8.41 22.43 -17.16
C GLY A 23 -8.91 21.52 -18.28
N GLY A 24 -10.07 21.84 -18.85
CA GLY A 24 -10.66 21.10 -19.98
C GLY A 24 -11.45 19.86 -19.60
N LEU A 25 -11.69 19.62 -18.30
CA LEU A 25 -12.69 18.66 -17.85
C LEU A 25 -14.11 19.22 -18.04
N PRO A 26 -15.13 18.35 -18.21
CA PRO A 26 -16.53 18.78 -18.26
C PRO A 26 -16.91 19.61 -17.02
N ASP A 27 -17.79 20.59 -17.19
CA ASP A 27 -18.35 21.38 -16.08
C ASP A 27 -19.30 20.54 -15.19
N ASP A 28 -19.88 19.48 -15.76
CA ASP A 28 -20.69 18.53 -15.00
C ASP A 28 -19.79 17.64 -14.13
N ARG A 29 -20.07 17.63 -12.83
CA ARG A 29 -19.28 16.90 -11.83
C ARG A 29 -19.24 15.39 -12.07
N ALA A 30 -20.35 14.79 -12.51
CA ALA A 30 -20.39 13.35 -12.75
C ALA A 30 -19.53 12.99 -13.96
N ALA A 31 -19.63 13.75 -15.05
CA ALA A 31 -18.82 13.60 -16.25
C ALA A 31 -17.32 13.91 -15.98
N ALA A 32 -17.00 14.91 -15.16
CA ALA A 32 -15.63 15.19 -14.74
C ALA A 32 -15.04 14.05 -13.92
N CYS A 33 -15.83 13.48 -12.99
CA CYS A 33 -15.44 12.32 -12.22
C CYS A 33 -15.20 11.09 -13.10
N GLU A 34 -16.07 10.83 -14.08
CA GLU A 34 -15.92 9.73 -15.03
C GLU A 34 -14.67 9.91 -15.92
N ALA A 35 -14.43 11.12 -16.43
CA ALA A 35 -13.23 11.43 -17.21
C ALA A 35 -11.94 11.18 -16.42
N LEU A 36 -11.94 11.47 -15.12
CA LEU A 36 -10.81 11.20 -14.25
C LEU A 36 -10.65 9.72 -13.87
N GLN A 37 -11.55 8.82 -14.25
CA GLN A 37 -11.36 7.37 -14.02
C GLN A 37 -10.44 6.70 -15.04
N ASP A 38 -10.05 7.41 -16.10
CA ASP A 38 -9.16 6.94 -17.17
C ASP A 38 -7.73 6.65 -16.66
N HIS A 39 -7.10 5.56 -17.11
CA HIS A 39 -5.73 5.15 -16.76
C HIS A 39 -4.68 6.23 -17.05
N ARG A 40 -4.94 7.15 -17.99
CA ARG A 40 -4.04 8.28 -18.31
C ARG A 40 -3.73 9.19 -17.12
N TYR A 41 -4.51 9.08 -16.05
CA TYR A 41 -4.37 9.85 -14.82
C TYR A 41 -3.83 9.04 -13.64
N ASP A 42 -3.38 7.81 -13.88
CA ASP A 42 -2.80 6.95 -12.87
C ASP A 42 -1.48 7.53 -12.34
N ASN A 43 -1.31 7.47 -11.02
CA ASN A 43 -0.16 8.05 -10.33
C ASN A 43 0.86 7.00 -9.88
N THR A 44 0.66 5.72 -10.20
CA THR A 44 1.59 4.62 -9.93
C THR A 44 2.13 4.10 -11.26
N LEU A 45 3.46 4.06 -11.42
CA LEU A 45 4.11 3.65 -12.67
C LEU A 45 3.47 4.25 -13.94
N PRO A 46 3.46 5.59 -14.11
CA PRO A 46 2.88 6.22 -15.29
C PRO A 46 3.41 5.64 -16.61
N THR A 47 2.53 5.34 -17.56
CA THR A 47 2.84 4.83 -18.90
C THR A 47 2.13 5.67 -19.96
N ASP A 48 2.71 5.79 -21.15
CA ASP A 48 2.08 6.54 -22.24
C ASP A 48 0.76 5.90 -22.72
N PRO A 49 -0.29 6.71 -22.98
CA PRO A 49 -0.38 8.15 -22.75
C PRO A 49 -0.68 8.50 -21.27
N TRP A 50 0.01 9.50 -20.71
CA TRP A 50 -0.19 9.95 -19.32
C TRP A 50 -0.27 11.47 -19.19
N ALA A 51 -1.06 11.94 -18.23
CA ALA A 51 -1.14 13.35 -17.83
C ALA A 51 -0.98 13.50 -16.30
N PRO A 52 -0.06 14.36 -15.84
CA PRO A 52 0.12 14.61 -14.41
C PRO A 52 -1.10 15.32 -13.81
N ILE A 53 -1.55 14.84 -12.65
CA ILE A 53 -2.53 15.55 -11.81
C ILE A 53 -1.81 16.14 -10.61
N ALA A 54 -1.72 17.47 -10.58
CA ALA A 54 -1.05 18.22 -9.51
C ALA A 54 0.31 17.57 -9.15
N ASP A 55 0.55 17.30 -7.86
CA ASP A 55 1.73 16.60 -7.34
C ASP A 55 1.44 15.13 -6.95
N ALA A 56 0.39 14.51 -7.51
CA ALA A 56 -0.09 13.18 -7.11
C ALA A 56 0.99 12.10 -7.26
N ALA A 57 1.68 12.04 -8.40
CA ALA A 57 2.75 11.07 -8.64
C ALA A 57 3.96 11.29 -7.72
N GLN A 58 4.29 12.54 -7.39
CA GLN A 58 5.37 12.85 -6.46
C GLN A 58 5.03 12.37 -5.05
N ARG A 59 3.81 12.68 -4.59
CA ARG A 59 3.30 12.26 -3.27
C ARG A 59 3.22 10.75 -3.14
N GLU A 60 2.81 10.07 -4.21
CA GLU A 60 2.73 8.61 -4.25
C GLU A 60 4.12 7.96 -4.25
N GLY A 61 5.06 8.48 -5.06
CA GLY A 61 6.45 8.05 -5.03
C GLY A 61 7.09 8.20 -3.65
N VAL A 62 6.87 9.33 -2.96
CA VAL A 62 7.32 9.55 -1.58
C VAL A 62 6.66 8.58 -0.60
N SER A 63 5.36 8.29 -0.79
CA SER A 63 4.62 7.30 0.01
C SER A 63 5.26 5.92 -0.07
N TYR A 64 5.55 5.44 -1.28
CA TYR A 64 6.24 4.16 -1.50
C TYR A 64 7.66 4.16 -0.98
N LEU A 65 8.39 5.27 -1.11
CA LEU A 65 9.76 5.40 -0.60
C LEU A 65 9.78 5.24 0.93
N ALA A 66 8.92 5.99 1.63
CA ALA A 66 8.81 5.93 3.08
C ALA A 66 8.40 4.53 3.56
N LEU A 67 7.41 3.91 2.90
CA LEU A 67 6.97 2.56 3.21
C LEU A 67 8.07 1.53 2.98
N GLY A 68 8.73 1.55 1.82
CA GLY A 68 9.80 0.63 1.47
C GLY A 68 10.96 0.71 2.46
N LEU A 69 11.41 1.93 2.78
CA LEU A 69 12.47 2.16 3.77
C LEU A 69 12.08 1.64 5.15
N ALA A 70 10.87 1.95 5.64
CA ALA A 70 10.41 1.49 6.94
C ALA A 70 10.38 -0.05 7.02
N VAL A 71 9.85 -0.73 5.99
CA VAL A 71 9.78 -2.19 5.95
C VAL A 71 11.18 -2.82 5.91
N VAL A 72 12.12 -2.27 5.12
CA VAL A 72 13.52 -2.73 5.11
C VAL A 72 14.15 -2.57 6.50
N LEU A 73 13.96 -1.41 7.14
CA LEU A 73 14.49 -1.14 8.49
C LEU A 73 13.94 -2.10 9.54
N VAL A 74 12.63 -2.39 9.51
CA VAL A 74 12.03 -3.41 10.39
C VAL A 74 12.60 -4.79 10.09
N ALA A 75 12.73 -5.16 8.81
CA ALA A 75 13.26 -6.47 8.43
C ALA A 75 14.69 -6.70 8.96
N VAL A 76 15.57 -5.70 8.88
CA VAL A 76 16.97 -5.85 9.33
C VAL A 76 17.13 -5.87 10.85
N THR A 77 16.16 -5.36 11.61
CA THR A 77 16.20 -5.41 13.08
C THR A 77 15.77 -6.77 13.65
N VAL A 78 15.08 -7.60 12.87
CA VAL A 78 14.72 -8.97 13.27
C VAL A 78 15.91 -9.92 13.08
N ARG A 79 16.74 -10.08 14.13
CA ARG A 79 17.99 -10.87 14.06
C ARG A 79 17.79 -12.38 14.02
N ASP A 80 16.80 -12.91 14.74
CA ASP A 80 16.68 -14.37 14.97
C ASP A 80 15.81 -15.10 13.94
N ARG A 81 15.31 -14.40 12.91
CA ARG A 81 14.35 -14.96 11.94
C ARG A 81 14.75 -14.64 10.51
N ARG A 82 15.68 -15.43 9.99
CA ARG A 82 16.26 -15.26 8.65
C ARG A 82 15.21 -15.16 7.54
N LEU A 83 14.17 -15.99 7.58
CA LEU A 83 13.09 -15.99 6.59
C LEU A 83 12.25 -14.69 6.65
N VAL A 84 11.85 -14.28 7.85
CA VAL A 84 11.11 -13.03 8.08
C VAL A 84 11.90 -11.82 7.57
N ARG A 85 13.20 -11.79 7.86
CA ARG A 85 14.09 -10.73 7.35
C ARG A 85 14.18 -10.76 5.83
N ALA A 86 14.36 -11.92 5.21
CA ALA A 86 14.46 -12.04 3.76
C ALA A 86 13.16 -11.58 3.07
N VAL A 87 12.01 -12.04 3.56
CA VAL A 87 10.70 -11.66 3.01
C VAL A 87 10.41 -10.17 3.23
N GLY A 88 10.65 -9.66 4.45
CA GLY A 88 10.51 -8.23 4.75
C GLY A 88 11.40 -7.37 3.86
N ALA A 89 12.67 -7.75 3.67
CA ALA A 89 13.57 -7.05 2.76
C ALA A 89 13.08 -7.08 1.30
N ALA A 90 12.60 -8.23 0.82
CA ALA A 90 12.06 -8.36 -0.53
C ALA A 90 10.81 -7.47 -0.74
N VAL A 91 9.87 -7.45 0.22
CA VAL A 91 8.70 -6.56 0.19
C VAL A 91 9.15 -5.09 0.19
N GLY A 92 10.10 -4.74 1.05
CA GLY A 92 10.62 -3.38 1.13
C GLY A 92 11.29 -2.93 -0.17
N VAL A 93 12.14 -3.76 -0.76
CA VAL A 93 12.79 -3.50 -2.06
C VAL A 93 11.77 -3.35 -3.18
N MET A 94 10.71 -4.16 -3.20
CA MET A 94 9.62 -4.03 -4.18
C MET A 94 8.98 -2.64 -4.14
N TRP A 95 8.67 -2.12 -2.94
CA TRP A 95 8.13 -0.76 -2.81
C TRP A 95 9.12 0.32 -3.24
N LEU A 96 10.40 0.17 -2.92
CA LEU A 96 11.45 1.08 -3.38
C LEU A 96 11.56 1.09 -4.91
N ALA A 97 11.44 -0.08 -5.54
CA ALA A 97 11.46 -0.22 -6.99
C ALA A 97 10.27 0.47 -7.67
N LEU A 98 9.11 0.54 -7.02
CA LEU A 98 7.95 1.30 -7.49
C LEU A 98 8.07 2.81 -7.20
N ALA A 99 8.69 3.17 -6.07
CA ALA A 99 8.84 4.54 -5.62
C ALA A 99 9.66 5.40 -6.58
N VAL A 100 10.83 4.90 -7.01
CA VAL A 100 11.79 5.64 -7.83
C VAL A 100 11.21 6.07 -9.18
N PRO A 101 10.67 5.17 -10.03
CA PRO A 101 10.12 5.58 -11.31
C PRO A 101 8.89 6.45 -11.15
N THR A 102 8.00 6.15 -10.20
CA THR A 102 6.81 6.96 -9.91
C THR A 102 7.18 8.40 -9.53
N LEU A 103 8.18 8.58 -8.65
CA LEU A 103 8.66 9.89 -8.25
C LEU A 103 9.34 10.62 -9.42
N ARG A 104 10.14 9.92 -10.23
CA ARG A 104 10.81 10.50 -11.40
C ARG A 104 9.79 11.00 -12.42
N SER A 105 8.78 10.21 -12.76
CA SER A 105 7.70 10.64 -13.67
C SER A 105 6.94 11.84 -13.09
N GLY A 106 6.67 11.84 -11.79
CA GLY A 106 6.03 12.98 -11.12
C GLY A 106 6.86 14.27 -11.13
N LEU A 107 8.19 14.17 -11.07
CA LEU A 107 9.08 15.33 -11.15
C LEU A 107 9.31 15.81 -12.58
N ALA A 108 9.33 14.89 -13.55
CA ALA A 108 9.52 15.21 -14.97
C ALA A 108 8.25 15.76 -15.62
N GLY A 109 7.07 15.38 -15.12
CA GLY A 109 5.79 15.72 -15.75
C GLY A 109 5.46 14.85 -16.97
N GLU A 110 6.23 13.80 -17.21
CA GLU A 110 6.05 12.81 -18.27
C GLU A 110 6.42 11.39 -17.77
N PRO A 111 5.95 10.31 -18.43
CA PRO A 111 6.38 8.96 -18.09
C PRO A 111 7.89 8.78 -18.25
N VAL A 112 8.59 8.57 -17.14
CA VAL A 112 10.00 8.17 -17.15
C VAL A 112 10.05 6.65 -17.15
N GLY A 113 10.56 6.08 -18.24
CA GLY A 113 10.72 4.64 -18.41
C GLY A 113 11.37 3.98 -17.19
N SER A 114 10.77 2.90 -16.73
CA SER A 114 11.27 2.12 -15.61
C SER A 114 11.76 0.77 -16.09
N ASP A 115 13.08 0.56 -16.11
CA ASP A 115 13.67 -0.78 -16.21
C ASP A 115 13.46 -1.52 -14.89
N LEU A 116 12.20 -1.85 -14.58
CA LEU A 116 11.90 -2.72 -13.45
C LEU A 116 12.57 -4.07 -13.74
N PRO A 117 13.40 -4.58 -12.83
CA PRO A 117 14.01 -5.89 -13.01
C PRO A 117 12.92 -6.94 -13.28
N ALA A 118 13.15 -7.83 -14.25
CA ALA A 118 12.16 -8.83 -14.68
C ALA A 118 11.57 -9.67 -13.53
N GLY A 119 12.27 -9.79 -12.40
CA GLY A 119 11.81 -10.48 -11.21
C GLY A 119 10.78 -9.73 -10.35
N VAL A 120 10.59 -8.42 -10.52
CA VAL A 120 9.68 -7.61 -9.67
C VAL A 120 8.22 -7.98 -9.89
N ALA A 121 7.79 -8.14 -11.15
CA ALA A 121 6.40 -8.50 -11.46
C ALA A 121 6.01 -9.90 -10.93
N PRO A 122 6.79 -10.98 -11.21
CA PRO A 122 6.52 -12.29 -10.60
C PRO A 122 6.53 -12.25 -9.07
N LEU A 123 7.45 -11.47 -8.48
CA LEU A 123 7.51 -11.30 -7.03
C LEU A 123 6.23 -10.66 -6.49
N ALA A 124 5.70 -9.62 -7.14
CA ALA A 124 4.44 -8.98 -6.74
C ALA A 124 3.24 -9.95 -6.77
N PHE A 125 3.23 -10.90 -7.71
CA PHE A 125 2.19 -11.95 -7.78
C PHE A 125 2.34 -13.02 -6.69
N VAL A 126 3.57 -13.45 -6.38
CA VAL A 126 3.81 -14.56 -5.44
C VAL A 126 3.81 -14.08 -3.98
N MET A 127 4.20 -12.82 -3.73
CA MET A 127 4.39 -12.30 -2.37
C MET A 127 3.15 -12.37 -1.47
N PRO A 128 1.92 -12.11 -1.94
CA PRO A 128 0.72 -12.24 -1.11
C PRO A 128 0.55 -13.63 -0.51
N PHE A 129 0.89 -14.67 -1.28
CA PHE A 129 0.84 -16.04 -0.79
C PHE A 129 1.92 -16.29 0.27
N ILE A 130 3.14 -15.79 0.06
CA ILE A 130 4.23 -15.92 1.03
C ILE A 130 3.86 -15.24 2.35
N THR A 131 3.40 -13.99 2.32
CA THR A 131 3.06 -13.24 3.54
C THR A 131 1.84 -13.84 4.24
N LEU A 132 0.84 -14.34 3.49
CA LEU A 132 -0.30 -15.04 4.09
C LEU A 132 0.12 -16.37 4.74
N THR A 133 1.02 -17.12 4.11
CA THR A 133 1.59 -18.34 4.70
C THR A 133 2.37 -18.03 5.99
N LEU A 134 3.17 -16.96 6.01
CA LEU A 134 3.85 -16.50 7.23
C LEU A 134 2.84 -16.11 8.32
N ALA A 135 1.74 -15.47 7.95
CA ALA A 135 0.68 -15.14 8.89
C ALA A 135 0.07 -16.38 9.54
N ALA A 136 -0.26 -17.39 8.72
CA ALA A 136 -0.84 -18.65 9.17
C ALA A 136 0.11 -19.39 10.12
N PHE A 137 1.39 -19.52 9.77
CA PHE A 137 2.41 -20.13 10.64
C PHE A 137 2.60 -19.35 11.94
N ALA A 138 2.62 -18.01 11.87
CA ALA A 138 2.76 -17.18 13.04
C ALA A 138 1.58 -17.38 14.02
N ALA A 139 0.35 -17.38 13.50
CA ALA A 139 -0.88 -17.55 14.27
C ALA A 139 -1.04 -18.97 14.84
N ALA A 140 -0.60 -20.00 14.10
CA ALA A 140 -0.67 -21.40 14.50
C ALA A 140 0.11 -21.71 15.80
N ARG A 141 1.10 -20.87 16.17
CA ARG A 141 1.81 -21.00 17.45
C ARG A 141 0.92 -20.80 18.68
N GLY A 142 -0.27 -20.22 18.53
CA GLY A 142 -1.23 -20.01 19.62
C GLY A 142 -0.80 -18.98 20.67
N THR A 143 0.43 -18.44 20.58
CA THR A 143 0.94 -17.42 21.48
C THR A 143 0.41 -16.03 21.11
N ARG A 144 0.39 -15.11 22.08
CA ARG A 144 0.05 -13.70 21.83
C ARG A 144 0.95 -13.08 20.78
N ASP A 145 2.27 -13.26 20.92
CA ASP A 145 3.25 -12.71 19.97
C ASP A 145 3.06 -13.32 18.58
N GLY A 146 2.70 -14.62 18.52
CA GLY A 146 2.33 -15.28 17.28
C GLY A 146 1.10 -14.66 16.61
N ARG A 147 0.08 -14.27 17.39
CA ARG A 147 -1.11 -13.56 16.86
C ARG A 147 -0.78 -12.16 16.37
N LEU A 148 0.05 -11.40 17.08
CA LEU A 148 0.45 -10.05 16.67
C LEU A 148 1.29 -10.09 15.39
N GLU A 149 2.21 -11.05 15.28
CA GLU A 149 2.96 -11.27 14.06
C GLU A 149 2.08 -11.78 12.91
N GLY A 150 1.11 -12.65 13.20
CA GLY A 150 0.10 -13.06 12.23
C GLY A 150 -0.67 -11.85 11.68
N LEU A 151 -1.14 -10.96 12.57
CA LEU A 151 -1.80 -9.72 12.20
C LEU A 151 -0.89 -8.80 11.35
N PHE A 152 0.37 -8.66 11.74
CA PHE A 152 1.36 -7.93 10.96
C PHE A 152 1.47 -8.48 9.52
N TRP A 153 1.59 -9.80 9.36
CA TRP A 153 1.71 -10.39 8.02
C TRP A 153 0.42 -10.33 7.21
N VAL A 154 -0.76 -10.46 7.83
CA VAL A 154 -2.05 -10.25 7.14
C VAL A 154 -2.16 -8.81 6.65
N THR A 155 -1.84 -7.84 7.50
CA THR A 155 -1.89 -6.43 7.13
C THR A 155 -0.85 -6.09 6.05
N MET A 156 0.35 -6.65 6.11
CA MET A 156 1.34 -6.52 5.04
C MET A 156 0.89 -7.20 3.74
N THR A 157 0.13 -8.29 3.80
CA THR A 157 -0.50 -8.90 2.61
C THR A 157 -1.50 -7.94 2.00
N ALA A 158 -2.43 -7.40 2.80
CA ALA A 158 -3.44 -6.45 2.34
C ALA A 158 -2.84 -5.15 1.77
N ALA A 159 -1.63 -4.78 2.20
CA ALA A 159 -0.93 -3.61 1.69
C ALA A 159 -0.29 -3.81 0.30
N GLN A 160 -0.21 -5.04 -0.22
CA GLN A 160 0.47 -5.33 -1.49
C GLN A 160 -0.38 -4.94 -2.72
N PRO A 161 0.27 -4.72 -3.89
CA PRO A 161 -0.42 -4.24 -5.09
C PRO A 161 -1.54 -5.17 -5.57
N LEU A 162 -1.36 -6.49 -5.49
CA LEU A 162 -2.36 -7.45 -5.99
C LEU A 162 -3.64 -7.48 -5.12
N PRO A 163 -3.57 -7.59 -3.79
CA PRO A 163 -4.75 -7.42 -2.94
C PRO A 163 -5.40 -6.04 -3.05
N GLU A 164 -4.62 -4.98 -3.15
CA GLU A 164 -5.15 -3.62 -3.39
C GLU A 164 -5.92 -3.56 -4.71
N PHE A 165 -5.32 -4.01 -5.82
CA PHE A 165 -5.98 -4.12 -7.12
C PHE A 165 -7.29 -4.90 -7.06
N PHE A 166 -7.30 -6.06 -6.40
CA PHE A 166 -8.52 -6.86 -6.27
C PHE A 166 -9.63 -6.11 -5.50
N VAL A 167 -9.28 -5.49 -4.37
CA VAL A 167 -10.25 -4.78 -3.53
C VAL A 167 -10.75 -3.51 -4.20
N THR A 168 -9.89 -2.76 -4.88
CA THR A 168 -10.23 -1.44 -5.39
C THR A 168 -10.73 -1.46 -6.82
N GLN A 169 -10.29 -2.40 -7.67
CA GLN A 169 -10.67 -2.47 -9.09
C GLN A 169 -11.64 -3.61 -9.40
N MET A 170 -11.41 -4.82 -8.88
CA MET A 170 -12.27 -5.96 -9.23
C MET A 170 -13.59 -5.97 -8.45
N LEU A 171 -13.56 -5.63 -7.16
CA LEU A 171 -14.77 -5.56 -6.33
C LEU A 171 -15.53 -4.24 -6.47
N TRP A 172 -14.85 -3.19 -6.94
CA TRP A 172 -15.41 -1.86 -7.15
C TRP A 172 -14.99 -1.35 -8.54
N SER A 173 -15.56 -1.94 -9.60
CA SER A 173 -15.15 -1.60 -10.97
C SER A 173 -15.56 -0.16 -11.31
N SER A 174 -14.60 0.75 -11.27
CA SER A 174 -14.68 2.06 -11.93
C SER A 174 -13.73 2.01 -13.11
N TYR A 175 -14.27 2.13 -14.33
CA TYR A 175 -13.59 2.03 -15.64
C TYR A 175 -12.14 1.47 -15.58
N ASP A 176 -11.14 2.35 -15.44
CA ASP A 176 -9.72 1.97 -15.47
C ASP A 176 -8.98 2.21 -14.13
N SER A 177 -9.60 2.88 -13.16
CA SER A 177 -8.94 3.28 -11.91
C SER A 177 -9.94 3.48 -10.78
N SER A 178 -9.47 3.48 -9.52
CA SER A 178 -10.34 3.47 -8.34
C SER A 178 -9.94 4.52 -7.31
N PRO A 179 -10.92 5.26 -6.74
CA PRO A 179 -10.68 6.22 -5.67
C PRO A 179 -10.19 5.62 -4.36
N LEU A 180 -10.36 4.30 -4.19
CA LEU A 180 -9.90 3.59 -3.01
C LEU A 180 -8.45 3.10 -3.14
N ALA A 181 -7.84 3.20 -4.33
CA ALA A 181 -6.43 2.90 -4.53
C ALA A 181 -5.56 3.83 -3.67
N GLY A 182 -4.58 3.25 -2.98
CA GLY A 182 -3.73 3.91 -1.99
C GLY A 182 -4.38 4.01 -0.60
N PHE A 183 -5.71 4.12 -0.50
CA PHE A 183 -6.41 4.16 0.79
C PHE A 183 -6.31 2.82 1.52
N VAL A 184 -6.61 1.72 0.82
CA VAL A 184 -6.53 0.35 1.37
C VAL A 184 -5.12 0.06 1.88
N ARG A 185 -4.10 0.36 1.06
CA ARG A 185 -2.71 0.22 1.47
C ARG A 185 -2.35 1.06 2.69
N CYS A 186 -2.75 2.33 2.73
CA CYS A 186 -2.48 3.19 3.88
C CYS A 186 -3.09 2.65 5.18
N VAL A 187 -4.35 2.19 5.15
CA VAL A 187 -5.02 1.59 6.31
C VAL A 187 -4.31 0.30 6.74
N ALA A 188 -3.95 -0.54 5.79
CA ALA A 188 -3.24 -1.78 6.05
C ALA A 188 -1.87 -1.53 6.73
N VAL A 189 -1.11 -0.55 6.24
CA VAL A 189 0.18 -0.14 6.82
C VAL A 189 0.02 0.39 8.25
N VAL A 190 -1.05 1.17 8.53
CA VAL A 190 -1.37 1.59 9.91
C VAL A 190 -1.63 0.38 10.79
N GLY A 191 -2.40 -0.61 10.31
CA GLY A 191 -2.64 -1.86 11.02
C GLY A 191 -1.34 -2.62 11.33
N ALA A 192 -0.42 -2.71 10.37
CA ALA A 192 0.90 -3.31 10.56
C ALA A 192 1.72 -2.56 11.62
N GLY A 193 1.73 -1.23 11.57
CA GLY A 193 2.40 -0.37 12.54
C GLY A 193 1.83 -0.54 13.96
N LEU A 194 0.51 -0.64 14.11
CA LEU A 194 -0.15 -0.90 15.38
C LEU A 194 0.20 -2.29 15.93
N ALA A 195 0.27 -3.31 15.08
CA ALA A 195 0.69 -4.65 15.47
C ALA A 195 2.12 -4.64 16.03
N VAL A 196 3.04 -3.93 15.36
CA VAL A 196 4.42 -3.75 15.83
C VAL A 196 4.45 -2.95 17.15
N ALA A 197 3.75 -1.82 17.23
CA ALA A 197 3.71 -0.98 18.43
C ALA A 197 3.18 -1.76 19.65
N ALA A 198 2.21 -2.65 19.45
CA ALA A 198 1.69 -3.51 20.51
C ALA A 198 2.74 -4.48 21.09
N THR A 199 3.76 -4.85 20.32
CA THR A 199 4.88 -5.68 20.81
C THR A 199 5.85 -4.88 21.71
N LEU A 200 5.93 -3.56 21.51
CA LEU A 200 6.79 -2.65 22.28
C LEU A 200 6.19 -2.24 23.62
N LEU A 201 4.89 -2.44 23.83
CA LEU A 201 4.23 -2.11 25.10
C LEU A 201 4.79 -2.98 26.24
N PRO A 202 5.11 -2.42 27.42
CA PRO A 202 5.49 -3.19 28.60
C PRO A 202 4.38 -4.16 29.02
N ALA A 203 4.74 -5.34 29.55
CA ALA A 203 3.78 -6.35 30.00
C ALA A 203 2.70 -5.81 30.96
N SER A 204 3.02 -4.77 31.73
CA SER A 204 2.13 -4.10 32.69
C SER A 204 1.02 -3.24 32.07
N ARG A 205 1.21 -2.73 30.84
CA ARG A 205 0.21 -1.90 30.12
C ARG A 205 -0.52 -2.66 29.01
N ARG A 206 -0.21 -3.95 28.87
CA ARG A 206 -0.79 -4.81 27.85
C ARG A 206 -2.22 -5.19 28.28
N PRO A 207 -3.27 -4.84 27.51
CA PRO A 207 -4.63 -5.26 27.86
C PRO A 207 -4.67 -6.78 27.97
N ALA A 208 -5.28 -7.28 29.05
CA ALA A 208 -5.53 -8.69 29.32
C ALA A 208 -6.65 -9.19 28.40
N LEU A 209 -6.42 -9.13 27.08
CA LEU A 209 -7.36 -9.66 26.11
C LEU A 209 -7.22 -11.19 26.12
N VAL A 210 -8.21 -11.80 26.78
CA VAL A 210 -8.48 -13.24 26.87
C VAL A 210 -7.63 -13.97 27.92
N ARG A 211 -7.88 -13.64 29.19
CA ARG A 211 -7.91 -14.66 30.25
C ARG A 211 -9.13 -15.55 29.96
N ARG A 212 -9.04 -16.44 28.97
CA ARG A 212 -10.05 -17.50 28.81
C ARG A 212 -9.95 -18.34 30.08
N ARG A 213 -11.04 -18.32 30.85
CA ARG A 213 -11.25 -19.09 32.07
C ARG A 213 -10.75 -20.51 31.87
N ALA A 214 -9.71 -20.88 32.60
CA ALA A 214 -9.53 -22.25 33.02
C ALA A 214 -10.55 -22.48 34.15
N HIS A 215 -11.77 -22.88 33.80
CA HIS A 215 -12.75 -23.46 34.72
C HIS A 215 -13.72 -24.32 33.91
N GLY A 216 -13.71 -25.62 34.18
CA GLY A 216 -14.64 -26.62 33.63
C GLY A 216 -13.91 -27.71 32.88
#